data_AF-A0A100JLA6-F1
#
_entry.id   AF-A0A100JLA6-F1
#
_cell.length_a   1.000
_cell.length_b   1.000
_cell.length_c   1.000
_cell.angle_alpha   90.00
_cell.angle_beta   90.00
_cell.angle_gamma   90.00
#
_symmetry.space_group_name_H-M   'P 1'
#
loop_
_entity.id
_entity.type
_entity.pdbx_description
1 polymer ?
#
loop_
_entity_poly.entity_id
_entity_poly.type
_entity_poly.pdbx_seq_one_letter_code
_entity_poly.pdbx_strand_id
1 'polypeptide(L)'
;MPAVTVENPLTLPRVAAPTDAVARPVLTVTTAPSGFEGEGFPVRRAFAGINYRHLDPFIMMDQMGEVDYAPGEPKGTPWHPHRGFETVTYIIDGIFDHQDSQGGGGTITNGDTQWMTAGSGLLHIEAPPESLVMSGGLFHGIQLWVNLPAKDKMMAPRYQDIRGGQVQLLTTPDGGALLRVIAGELDGHEGPGITHTPITLLHATVAPGAEITLPWREDFNALAYVLAGRGTVGADRRPIRLGQTAVFGSGSSITFRADEQQDSHTPDLEIVLLGGQPIREPMAHYGPFVMNTRDELQQAVEDFQKGRLGTIPAVHGMTPEGV
;
A
#
# COMPACT_ATOMS: atom_id res chain seq x y z
N MET A 1 9.34 10.47 4.96
CA MET A 1 9.42 10.82 6.40
C MET A 1 8.09 10.44 7.05
N PRO A 2 7.99 10.20 8.38
CA PRO A 2 6.88 9.40 8.88
C PRO A 2 5.53 10.08 8.65
N ALA A 3 4.67 9.42 7.89
CA ALA A 3 3.34 9.90 7.53
C ALA A 3 2.50 10.33 8.76
N VAL A 4 2.73 9.65 9.89
CA VAL A 4 2.18 9.97 11.22
C VAL A 4 3.30 9.77 12.25
N THR A 5 3.49 10.69 13.19
CA THR A 5 4.52 10.58 14.23
C THR A 5 3.94 10.76 15.62
N VAL A 6 4.71 10.45 16.66
CA VAL A 6 4.39 10.68 18.07
C VAL A 6 5.63 11.23 18.77
N GLU A 7 5.45 12.16 19.70
CA GLU A 7 6.58 12.75 20.45
C GLU A 7 7.30 11.73 21.32
N ASN A 8 6.56 10.78 21.91
CA ASN A 8 7.13 9.76 22.79
C ASN A 8 6.50 8.38 22.50
N PRO A 9 7.19 7.49 21.75
CA PRO A 9 6.70 6.15 21.45
C PRO A 9 6.38 5.31 22.68
N LEU A 10 7.06 5.52 23.81
CA LEU A 10 6.85 4.73 25.04
C LEU A 10 5.47 4.92 25.70
N THR A 11 4.69 5.90 25.22
CA THR A 11 3.30 6.13 25.63
C THR A 11 2.30 5.25 24.86
N LEU A 12 2.71 4.63 23.76
CA LEU A 12 1.87 3.79 22.92
C LEU A 12 1.71 2.38 23.51
N PRO A 13 0.65 1.64 23.13
CA PRO A 13 0.56 0.21 23.39
C PRO A 13 1.76 -0.53 22.79
N ARG A 14 2.25 -1.53 23.53
CA ARG A 14 3.45 -2.28 23.18
C ARG A 14 3.08 -3.60 22.53
N VAL A 15 3.78 -3.94 21.48
CA VAL A 15 3.68 -5.24 20.81
C VAL A 15 5.01 -5.96 20.87
N ALA A 16 4.97 -7.25 21.18
CA ALA A 16 6.12 -8.14 21.11
C ALA A 16 5.66 -9.53 20.68
N ALA A 17 6.45 -10.22 19.87
CA ALA A 17 6.16 -11.61 19.58
C ALA A 17 6.20 -12.46 20.86
N PRO A 18 5.29 -13.46 21.00
CA PRO A 18 5.36 -14.45 22.06
C PRO A 18 6.74 -15.14 22.11
N THR A 19 7.17 -15.55 23.30
CA THR A 19 8.47 -16.21 23.50
C THR A 19 8.56 -17.59 22.81
N ASP A 20 7.43 -18.21 22.54
CA ASP A 20 7.30 -19.47 21.80
C ASP A 20 7.00 -19.27 20.30
N ALA A 21 7.01 -18.03 19.80
CA ALA A 21 6.79 -17.75 18.39
C ALA A 21 7.89 -18.37 17.50
N VAL A 22 7.46 -18.96 16.39
CA VAL A 22 8.33 -19.61 15.42
C VAL A 22 8.72 -18.59 14.35
N ALA A 23 10.00 -18.25 14.26
CA ALA A 23 10.49 -17.30 13.26
C ALA A 23 10.20 -17.78 11.83
N ARG A 24 9.62 -16.91 11.01
CA ARG A 24 9.40 -17.20 9.59
C ARG A 24 10.72 -17.10 8.82
N PRO A 25 11.12 -18.11 8.03
CA PRO A 25 12.35 -18.04 7.24
C PRO A 25 12.17 -17.05 6.07
N VAL A 26 13.24 -16.36 5.68
CA VAL A 26 13.23 -15.43 4.53
C VAL A 26 13.51 -16.22 3.25
N LEU A 27 12.47 -16.50 2.47
CA LEU A 27 12.56 -17.30 1.25
C LEU A 27 13.35 -16.56 0.16
N THR A 28 13.04 -15.28 -0.05
CA THR A 28 13.71 -14.46 -1.05
C THR A 28 13.72 -12.99 -0.65
N VAL A 29 14.67 -12.26 -1.22
CA VAL A 29 14.72 -10.80 -1.21
C VAL A 29 14.85 -10.38 -2.66
N THR A 30 13.87 -9.66 -3.18
CA THR A 30 13.86 -9.16 -4.57
C THR A 30 14.05 -7.66 -4.58
N THR A 31 14.60 -7.14 -5.68
CA THR A 31 14.75 -5.69 -5.88
C THR A 31 13.70 -5.23 -6.89
N ALA A 32 12.89 -4.25 -6.48
CA ALA A 32 11.87 -3.64 -7.31
C ALA A 32 12.53 -2.89 -8.48
N PRO A 33 12.15 -3.18 -9.74
CA PRO A 33 12.55 -2.36 -10.87
C PRO A 33 11.83 -1.01 -10.80
N SER A 34 12.52 0.05 -11.22
CA SER A 34 11.92 1.36 -11.43
C SER A 34 11.22 1.42 -12.78
N GLY A 35 10.18 2.24 -12.88
CA GLY A 35 9.45 2.52 -14.11
C GLY A 35 8.65 3.81 -14.01
N PHE A 36 7.74 4.00 -14.95
CA PHE A 36 6.80 5.12 -14.94
C PHE A 36 5.36 4.62 -15.14
N GLU A 37 4.39 5.26 -14.49
CA GLU A 37 2.96 5.03 -14.66
C GLU A 37 2.24 6.32 -15.11
N GLY A 38 1.07 6.16 -15.73
CA GLY A 38 0.24 7.27 -16.20
C GLY A 38 1.02 8.26 -17.08
N GLU A 39 0.98 9.54 -16.71
CA GLU A 39 1.60 10.63 -17.45
C GLU A 39 3.09 10.89 -17.11
N GLY A 40 3.75 9.95 -16.42
CA GLY A 40 5.18 10.02 -16.09
C GLY A 40 5.52 9.93 -14.60
N PHE A 41 4.67 9.30 -13.78
CA PHE A 41 4.94 9.10 -12.36
C PHE A 41 6.03 8.05 -12.14
N PRO A 42 7.17 8.39 -11.53
CA PRO A 42 8.19 7.41 -11.22
C PRO A 42 7.69 6.47 -10.12
N VAL A 43 7.77 5.18 -10.41
CA VAL A 43 7.38 4.13 -9.49
C VAL A 43 8.46 3.08 -9.32
N ARG A 44 8.45 2.40 -8.18
CA ARG A 44 9.14 1.11 -7.98
C ARG A 44 8.12 0.01 -7.79
N ARG A 45 8.19 -1.02 -8.64
CA ARG A 45 7.24 -2.14 -8.63
C ARG A 45 7.64 -3.20 -7.60
N ALA A 46 7.15 -3.06 -6.38
CA ALA A 46 7.61 -3.84 -5.21
C ALA A 46 7.48 -5.35 -5.39
N PHE A 47 6.45 -5.82 -6.10
CA PHE A 47 6.19 -7.26 -6.26
C PHE A 47 6.77 -7.89 -7.53
N ALA A 48 7.52 -7.13 -8.32
CA ALA A 48 8.09 -7.65 -9.57
C ALA A 48 8.95 -8.89 -9.31
N GLY A 49 8.66 -9.97 -10.06
CA GLY A 49 9.38 -11.24 -9.97
C GLY A 49 9.01 -12.13 -8.77
N ILE A 50 8.06 -11.71 -7.93
CA ILE A 50 7.55 -12.55 -6.83
C ILE A 50 6.41 -13.43 -7.35
N ASN A 51 6.44 -14.72 -7.01
CA ASN A 51 5.37 -15.64 -7.39
C ASN A 51 4.07 -15.30 -6.64
N TYR A 52 2.95 -15.19 -7.37
CA TYR A 52 1.66 -14.80 -6.81
C TYR A 52 1.20 -15.66 -5.62
N ARG A 53 1.59 -16.94 -5.51
CA ARG A 53 1.24 -17.77 -4.33
C ARG A 53 1.70 -17.19 -2.99
N HIS A 54 2.76 -16.37 -3.02
CA HIS A 54 3.32 -15.68 -1.85
C HIS A 54 2.83 -14.23 -1.72
N LEU A 55 2.13 -13.73 -2.74
CA LEU A 55 1.52 -12.41 -2.75
C LEU A 55 0.04 -12.46 -2.38
N ASP A 56 -0.69 -13.51 -2.78
CA ASP A 56 -2.12 -13.69 -2.53
C ASP A 56 -2.48 -13.31 -1.09
N PRO A 57 -3.31 -12.27 -0.87
CA PRO A 57 -4.26 -11.64 -1.82
C PRO A 57 -3.77 -10.40 -2.58
N PHE A 58 -2.52 -9.97 -2.41
CA PHE A 58 -2.00 -8.78 -3.05
C PHE A 58 -1.67 -9.02 -4.53
N ILE A 59 -2.09 -8.11 -5.42
CA ILE A 59 -1.94 -8.23 -6.87
C ILE A 59 -0.68 -7.50 -7.33
N MET A 60 -0.55 -6.23 -6.94
CA MET A 60 0.59 -5.37 -7.23
C MET A 60 0.78 -4.36 -6.10
N MET A 61 1.99 -3.85 -5.95
CA MET A 61 2.25 -2.67 -5.14
C MET A 61 3.34 -1.84 -5.80
N ASP A 62 3.05 -0.55 -5.95
CA ASP A 62 3.99 0.44 -6.45
C ASP A 62 4.31 1.43 -5.33
N GLN A 63 5.59 1.65 -5.07
CA GLN A 63 6.03 2.85 -4.37
C GLN A 63 6.05 3.98 -5.38
N MET A 64 5.25 5.02 -5.14
CA MET A 64 5.22 6.24 -5.93
C MET A 64 6.19 7.25 -5.33
N GLY A 65 7.07 7.85 -6.13
CA GLY A 65 8.17 8.67 -5.61
C GLY A 65 9.28 7.83 -4.97
N GLU A 66 10.07 8.31 -4.01
CA GLU A 66 10.20 9.65 -3.43
C GLU A 66 10.77 10.64 -4.45
N VAL A 67 9.99 11.65 -4.86
CA VAL A 67 10.41 12.66 -5.83
C VAL A 67 9.96 14.04 -5.39
N ASP A 68 10.88 14.99 -5.49
CA ASP A 68 10.61 16.42 -5.33
C ASP A 68 10.35 17.01 -6.73
N TYR A 69 9.08 17.31 -7.01
CA TYR A 69 8.67 17.86 -8.28
C TYR A 69 8.90 19.37 -8.34
N ALA A 70 9.37 19.88 -9.49
CA ALA A 70 9.38 21.32 -9.73
C ALA A 70 7.97 21.83 -10.09
N PRO A 71 7.70 23.15 -9.98
CA PRO A 71 6.49 23.77 -10.50
C PRO A 71 6.15 23.32 -11.93
N GLY A 72 4.91 22.86 -12.13
CA GLY A 72 4.36 22.39 -13.41
C GLY A 72 4.65 20.92 -13.75
N GLU A 73 5.48 20.24 -12.96
CA GLU A 73 5.83 18.83 -13.20
C GLU A 73 4.85 17.80 -12.61
N PRO A 74 4.15 18.04 -11.47
CA PRO A 74 3.19 17.08 -10.96
C PRO A 74 2.09 16.83 -11.99
N LYS A 75 1.90 15.58 -12.36
CA LYS A 75 0.80 15.14 -13.23
C LYS A 75 -0.12 14.22 -12.46
N GLY A 76 -1.31 13.95 -13.01
CA GLY A 76 -2.29 12.98 -12.51
C GLY A 76 -2.41 11.77 -13.43
N THR A 77 -3.29 10.84 -13.09
CA THR A 77 -3.81 9.87 -14.05
C THR A 77 -5.06 10.44 -14.71
N PRO A 78 -5.36 10.08 -15.98
CA PRO A 78 -6.66 10.36 -16.56
C PRO A 78 -7.74 9.46 -15.93
N TRP A 79 -9.01 9.77 -16.20
CA TRP A 79 -10.11 8.87 -15.86
C TRP A 79 -9.86 7.46 -16.40
N HIS A 80 -9.88 6.47 -15.51
CA HIS A 80 -9.60 5.08 -15.87
C HIS A 80 -10.48 4.12 -15.06
N PRO A 81 -10.78 2.93 -15.62
CA PRO A 81 -11.63 1.96 -14.93
C PRO A 81 -10.83 1.12 -13.94
N HIS A 82 -11.54 0.49 -13.00
CA HIS A 82 -11.11 -0.70 -12.27
C HIS A 82 -12.29 -1.66 -12.06
N ARG A 83 -12.05 -2.97 -11.95
CA ARG A 83 -13.08 -3.99 -11.59
C ARG A 83 -12.46 -5.21 -10.91
N GLY A 84 -13.13 -5.71 -9.87
CA GLY A 84 -12.90 -7.03 -9.27
C GLY A 84 -11.89 -7.08 -8.14
N PHE A 85 -11.39 -5.94 -7.66
CA PHE A 85 -10.41 -5.84 -6.59
C PHE A 85 -10.55 -4.50 -5.84
N GLU A 86 -9.65 -4.21 -4.92
CA GLU A 86 -9.58 -2.95 -4.18
C GLU A 86 -8.25 -2.23 -4.44
N THR A 87 -8.27 -0.90 -4.56
CA THR A 87 -7.06 -0.08 -4.57
C THR A 87 -6.89 0.61 -3.22
N VAL A 88 -5.66 0.63 -2.72
CA VAL A 88 -5.28 1.27 -1.46
C VAL A 88 -4.15 2.24 -1.75
N THR A 89 -4.42 3.52 -1.58
CA THR A 89 -3.46 4.60 -1.80
C THR A 89 -3.09 5.19 -0.44
N TYR A 90 -1.86 4.99 -0.01
CA TYR A 90 -1.36 5.49 1.28
C TYR A 90 -0.30 6.57 1.03
N ILE A 91 -0.57 7.79 1.48
CA ILE A 91 0.32 8.94 1.28
C ILE A 91 1.25 9.10 2.47
N ILE A 92 2.54 9.16 2.19
CA ILE A 92 3.59 9.36 3.18
C ILE A 92 3.96 10.85 3.22
N ASP A 93 4.25 11.41 2.06
CA ASP A 93 4.56 12.82 1.87
C ASP A 93 3.80 13.35 0.63
N GLY A 94 3.12 14.49 0.78
CA GLY A 94 2.40 15.18 -0.30
C GLY A 94 0.89 15.24 -0.11
N ILE A 95 0.21 15.62 -1.19
CA ILE A 95 -1.24 15.78 -1.24
C ILE A 95 -1.76 15.32 -2.60
N PHE A 96 -2.94 14.73 -2.61
CA PHE A 96 -3.52 14.14 -3.80
C PHE A 96 -5.04 14.24 -3.77
N ASP A 97 -5.65 14.62 -4.88
CA ASP A 97 -7.10 14.63 -5.05
C ASP A 97 -7.54 13.39 -5.83
N HIS A 98 -8.66 12.81 -5.45
CA HIS A 98 -9.29 11.72 -6.19
C HIS A 98 -10.79 12.00 -6.37
N GLN A 99 -11.36 11.46 -7.45
CA GLN A 99 -12.79 11.55 -7.73
C GLN A 99 -13.24 10.32 -8.51
N ASP A 100 -14.50 9.90 -8.32
CA ASP A 100 -15.08 8.78 -9.03
C ASP A 100 -16.47 9.03 -9.63
N SER A 101 -16.89 8.08 -10.45
CA SER A 101 -18.17 8.05 -11.16
C SER A 101 -19.38 7.70 -10.30
N GLN A 102 -19.20 7.32 -9.03
CA GLN A 102 -20.26 7.12 -8.03
C GLN A 102 -20.46 8.36 -7.13
N GLY A 103 -19.73 9.45 -7.41
CA GLY A 103 -19.82 10.70 -6.66
C GLY A 103 -18.98 10.73 -5.39
N GLY A 104 -18.15 9.72 -5.16
CA GLY A 104 -17.08 9.80 -4.17
C GLY A 104 -15.89 10.61 -4.70
N GLY A 105 -14.90 10.76 -3.82
CA GLY A 105 -13.77 11.64 -4.05
C GLY A 105 -13.39 12.39 -2.79
N GLY A 106 -12.23 13.03 -2.85
CA GLY A 106 -11.70 13.80 -1.74
C GLY A 106 -10.23 14.11 -1.93
N THR A 107 -9.68 14.77 -0.92
CA THR A 107 -8.26 15.08 -0.81
C THR A 107 -7.64 14.18 0.26
N ILE A 108 -6.52 13.55 -0.05
CA ILE A 108 -5.68 12.79 0.88
C ILE A 108 -4.32 13.48 1.03
N THR A 109 -3.78 13.46 2.24
CA THR A 109 -2.46 14.03 2.55
C THR A 109 -1.64 13.11 3.46
N ASN A 110 -0.49 13.56 3.96
CA ASN A 110 0.41 12.78 4.79
C ASN A 110 -0.32 11.97 5.88
N GLY A 111 -0.15 10.66 5.84
CA GLY A 111 -0.75 9.72 6.79
C GLY A 111 -2.13 9.21 6.38
N ASP A 112 -2.82 9.88 5.46
CA ASP A 112 -4.12 9.45 4.98
C ASP A 112 -3.99 8.22 4.06
N THR A 113 -5.01 7.38 4.11
CA THR A 113 -5.18 6.23 3.22
C THR A 113 -6.55 6.32 2.56
N GLN A 114 -6.57 6.32 1.23
CA GLN A 114 -7.76 6.09 0.44
C GLN A 114 -7.88 4.58 0.18
N TRP A 115 -9.03 4.00 0.53
CA TRP A 115 -9.33 2.59 0.24
C TRP A 115 -10.58 2.50 -0.63
N MET A 116 -10.37 2.17 -1.89
CA MET A 116 -11.45 2.05 -2.88
C MET A 116 -11.73 0.59 -3.18
N THR A 117 -12.92 0.12 -2.84
CA THR A 117 -13.42 -1.16 -3.33
C THR A 117 -13.96 -0.94 -4.75
N ALA A 118 -13.28 -1.48 -5.77
CA ALA A 118 -13.76 -1.34 -7.16
C ALA A 118 -14.97 -2.25 -7.44
N GLY A 119 -14.97 -3.48 -6.91
CA GLY A 119 -16.10 -4.41 -7.02
C GLY A 119 -16.57 -4.59 -8.46
N SER A 120 -17.88 -4.42 -8.71
CA SER A 120 -18.52 -4.50 -10.03
C SER A 120 -18.01 -3.48 -11.05
N GLY A 121 -17.21 -2.51 -10.59
CA GLY A 121 -16.42 -1.60 -11.39
C GLY A 121 -16.93 -0.17 -11.36
N LEU A 122 -15.97 0.74 -11.56
CA LEU A 122 -16.14 2.19 -11.54
C LEU A 122 -15.08 2.84 -12.43
N LEU A 123 -15.30 4.10 -12.81
CA LEU A 123 -14.28 5.01 -13.31
C LEU A 123 -13.84 5.94 -12.18
N HIS A 124 -12.54 6.22 -12.09
CA HIS A 124 -11.98 7.22 -11.18
C HIS A 124 -10.79 7.96 -11.79
N ILE A 125 -10.46 9.09 -11.18
CA ILE A 125 -9.35 9.96 -11.50
C ILE A 125 -8.57 10.29 -10.22
N GLU A 126 -7.28 10.49 -10.39
CA GLU A 126 -6.30 10.64 -9.33
C GLU A 126 -5.30 11.72 -9.78
N ALA A 127 -5.41 12.91 -9.23
CA ALA A 127 -4.69 14.08 -9.72
C ALA A 127 -4.08 14.91 -8.57
N PRO A 128 -2.88 15.49 -8.76
CA PRO A 128 -2.34 16.47 -7.84
C PRO A 128 -3.25 17.71 -7.84
N PRO A 129 -3.50 18.32 -6.66
CA PRO A 129 -4.26 19.57 -6.60
C PRO A 129 -3.53 20.69 -7.37
N GLU A 130 -4.28 21.63 -7.93
CA GLU A 130 -3.74 22.76 -8.71
C GLU A 130 -2.64 23.51 -7.94
N SER A 131 -2.81 23.70 -6.63
CA SER A 131 -1.80 24.35 -5.79
C SER A 131 -0.46 23.60 -5.79
N LEU A 132 -0.48 22.27 -5.79
CA LEU A 132 0.73 21.44 -5.84
C LEU A 132 1.36 21.45 -7.24
N VAL A 133 0.53 21.42 -8.29
CA VAL A 133 1.02 21.60 -9.66
C VAL A 133 1.76 22.93 -9.78
N MET A 134 1.24 24.01 -9.20
CA MET A 134 1.89 25.33 -9.23
C MET A 134 3.15 25.43 -8.37
N SER A 135 3.19 24.80 -7.19
CA SER A 135 4.32 24.93 -6.26
C SER A 135 5.43 23.90 -6.49
N GLY A 136 5.11 22.76 -7.10
CA GLY A 136 5.92 21.56 -6.94
C GLY A 136 5.87 21.03 -5.51
N GLY A 137 6.72 20.06 -5.20
CA GLY A 137 6.88 19.52 -3.85
C GLY A 137 7.14 18.01 -3.81
N LEU A 138 7.45 17.54 -2.60
CA LEU A 138 7.71 16.14 -2.32
C LEU A 138 6.43 15.30 -2.45
N PHE A 139 6.50 14.25 -3.24
CA PHE A 139 5.47 13.22 -3.34
C PHE A 139 6.08 11.85 -3.04
N HIS A 140 5.50 11.16 -2.07
CA HIS A 140 5.86 9.80 -1.69
C HIS A 140 4.63 9.07 -1.16
N GLY A 141 4.35 7.90 -1.71
CA GLY A 141 3.27 7.06 -1.23
C GLY A 141 3.39 5.64 -1.76
N ILE A 142 2.38 4.83 -1.48
CA ILE A 142 2.21 3.52 -2.11
C ILE A 142 0.83 3.39 -2.73
N GLN A 143 0.78 2.68 -3.86
CA GLN A 143 -0.45 2.16 -4.45
C GLN A 143 -0.42 0.64 -4.29
N LEU A 144 -1.36 0.07 -3.56
CA LEU A 144 -1.51 -1.37 -3.35
C LEU A 144 -2.83 -1.84 -3.96
N TRP A 145 -2.80 -2.96 -4.68
CA TRP A 145 -4.02 -3.64 -5.15
C TRP A 145 -4.25 -4.91 -4.33
N VAL A 146 -5.43 -5.01 -3.74
CA VAL A 146 -5.86 -6.16 -2.92
C VAL A 146 -6.97 -6.90 -3.66
N ASN A 147 -6.76 -8.19 -3.95
CA ASN A 147 -7.73 -8.99 -4.66
C ASN A 147 -8.99 -9.23 -3.79
N LEU A 148 -10.15 -9.28 -4.46
CA LEU A 148 -11.40 -9.72 -3.84
C LEU A 148 -11.65 -11.20 -4.15
N PRO A 149 -12.21 -11.98 -3.20
CA PRO A 149 -12.73 -13.32 -3.48
C PRO A 149 -13.84 -13.26 -4.54
N ALA A 150 -14.02 -14.35 -5.29
CA ALA A 150 -14.97 -14.43 -6.41
C ALA A 150 -16.38 -13.95 -6.06
N LYS A 151 -16.84 -14.31 -4.85
CA LYS A 151 -18.16 -13.91 -4.32
C LYS A 151 -18.34 -12.39 -4.16
N ASP A 152 -17.25 -11.65 -3.98
CA ASP A 152 -17.26 -10.21 -3.68
C ASP A 152 -16.84 -9.36 -4.89
N LYS A 153 -16.28 -9.95 -5.95
CA LYS A 153 -15.81 -9.22 -7.15
C LYS A 153 -16.86 -8.39 -7.86
N MET A 154 -18.15 -8.68 -7.66
CA MET A 154 -19.27 -7.97 -8.29
C MET A 154 -20.09 -7.13 -7.30
N MET A 155 -19.56 -6.88 -6.09
CA MET A 155 -20.22 -6.02 -5.14
C MET A 155 -20.23 -4.55 -5.58
N ALA A 156 -21.11 -3.73 -5.01
CA ALA A 156 -21.14 -2.31 -5.30
C ALA A 156 -19.81 -1.62 -4.92
N PRO A 157 -19.31 -0.69 -5.77
CA PRO A 157 -18.19 0.17 -5.43
C PRO A 157 -18.39 0.95 -4.13
N ARG A 158 -17.31 1.21 -3.39
CA ARG A 158 -17.35 2.06 -2.20
C ARG A 158 -15.96 2.60 -1.83
N TYR A 159 -15.95 3.62 -0.98
CA TYR A 159 -14.74 4.24 -0.44
C TYR A 159 -14.66 4.14 1.08
N GLN A 160 -13.44 4.14 1.57
CA GLN A 160 -13.11 4.40 2.97
C GLN A 160 -12.01 5.45 2.99
N ASP A 161 -12.32 6.60 3.60
CA ASP A 161 -11.35 7.66 3.83
C ASP A 161 -10.79 7.47 5.24
N ILE A 162 -9.54 7.02 5.31
CA ILE A 162 -8.85 6.80 6.59
C ILE A 162 -7.89 7.96 6.78
N ARG A 163 -8.17 8.81 7.76
CA ARG A 163 -7.30 9.95 8.08
C ARG A 163 -6.10 9.48 8.90
N GLY A 164 -4.94 10.09 8.70
CA GLY A 164 -3.71 9.72 9.42
C GLY A 164 -3.86 9.71 10.94
N GLY A 165 -4.65 10.65 11.49
CA GLY A 165 -4.97 10.69 12.92
C GLY A 165 -5.85 9.56 13.46
N GLN A 166 -6.40 8.70 12.60
CA GLN A 166 -7.24 7.56 12.96
C GLN A 166 -6.47 6.23 12.99
N VAL A 167 -5.24 6.22 12.46
CA VAL A 167 -4.41 5.01 12.38
C VAL A 167 -3.99 4.57 13.79
N GLN A 168 -4.09 3.27 14.07
CA GLN A 168 -3.67 2.73 15.36
C GLN A 168 -2.13 2.74 15.44
N LEU A 169 -1.60 3.49 16.41
CA LEU A 169 -0.17 3.58 16.67
C LEU A 169 0.25 2.61 17.76
N LEU A 170 1.32 1.86 17.52
CA LEU A 170 1.91 0.90 18.45
C LEU A 170 3.43 1.08 18.50
N THR A 171 4.08 0.49 19.49
CA THR A 171 5.55 0.50 19.61
C THR A 171 6.10 -0.84 20.09
N THR A 172 7.41 -1.04 19.98
CA THR A 172 8.10 -2.13 20.68
C THR A 172 8.32 -1.81 22.16
N PRO A 173 8.59 -2.82 23.03
CA PRO A 173 8.71 -2.58 24.46
C PRO A 173 9.75 -1.53 24.87
N ASP A 174 10.82 -1.41 24.09
CA ASP A 174 11.91 -0.46 24.26
C ASP A 174 11.69 0.88 23.55
N GLY A 175 10.60 1.06 22.81
CA GLY A 175 10.34 2.26 22.03
C GLY A 175 11.15 2.36 20.74
N GLY A 176 11.89 1.32 20.35
CA GLY A 176 12.80 1.30 19.20
C GLY A 176 12.12 1.33 17.83
N ALA A 177 10.79 1.13 17.77
CA ALA A 177 10.02 1.30 16.55
C ALA A 177 8.65 1.93 16.78
N LEU A 178 8.17 2.63 15.76
CA LEU A 178 6.82 3.15 15.64
C LEU A 178 6.08 2.36 14.56
N LEU A 179 4.96 1.76 14.92
CA LEU A 179 4.14 0.94 14.04
C LEU A 179 2.80 1.63 13.80
N ARG A 180 2.41 1.73 12.52
CA ARG A 180 1.13 2.30 12.08
C ARG A 180 0.28 1.18 11.51
N VAL A 181 -0.75 0.73 12.24
CA VAL A 181 -1.69 -0.28 11.75
C VAL A 181 -2.79 0.40 10.95
N ILE A 182 -2.66 0.34 9.63
CA ILE A 182 -3.56 1.03 8.69
C ILE A 182 -4.83 0.19 8.46
N ALA A 183 -4.68 -1.12 8.34
CA ALA A 183 -5.78 -2.07 8.20
C ALA A 183 -5.42 -3.44 8.79
N GLY A 184 -6.44 -4.19 9.20
CA GLY A 184 -6.25 -5.48 9.87
C GLY A 184 -5.97 -5.35 11.35
N GLU A 185 -5.22 -6.31 11.89
CA GLU A 185 -4.79 -6.28 13.28
C GLU A 185 -3.31 -6.67 13.42
N LEU A 186 -2.71 -6.23 14.52
CA LEU A 186 -1.45 -6.76 15.04
C LEU A 186 -1.58 -6.93 16.55
N ASP A 187 -1.37 -8.15 17.06
CA ASP A 187 -1.38 -8.44 18.50
C ASP A 187 -2.67 -7.97 19.23
N GLY A 188 -3.82 -8.16 18.57
CA GLY A 188 -5.13 -7.73 19.09
C GLY A 188 -5.43 -6.23 18.96
N HIS A 189 -4.54 -5.45 18.34
CA HIS A 189 -4.77 -4.04 18.04
C HIS A 189 -5.23 -3.86 16.59
N GLU A 190 -6.47 -3.42 16.42
CA GLU A 190 -7.10 -3.23 15.11
C GLU A 190 -6.74 -1.87 14.48
N GLY A 191 -6.51 -1.87 13.17
CA GLY A 191 -6.43 -0.67 12.34
C GLY A 191 -7.80 -0.23 11.83
N PRO A 192 -7.96 1.02 11.40
CA PRO A 192 -9.25 1.58 10.99
C PRO A 192 -9.78 1.04 9.65
N GLY A 193 -8.92 0.50 8.77
CA GLY A 193 -9.33 0.02 7.46
C GLY A 193 -10.13 -1.28 7.52
N ILE A 194 -11.35 -1.26 6.98
CA ILE A 194 -12.23 -2.42 6.86
C ILE A 194 -11.83 -3.21 5.61
N THR A 195 -11.65 -4.52 5.77
CA THR A 195 -11.16 -5.40 4.69
C THR A 195 -12.19 -6.47 4.36
N HIS A 196 -12.23 -6.91 3.09
CA HIS A 196 -13.05 -8.06 2.67
C HIS A 196 -12.28 -9.38 2.73
N THR A 197 -11.02 -9.31 2.32
CA THR A 197 -10.05 -10.37 2.54
C THR A 197 -9.30 -10.05 3.82
N PRO A 198 -9.20 -10.96 4.80
CA PRO A 198 -8.41 -10.72 5.99
C PRO A 198 -6.95 -10.42 5.63
N ILE A 199 -6.54 -9.17 5.89
CA ILE A 199 -5.19 -8.68 5.66
C ILE A 199 -4.74 -7.82 6.82
N THR A 200 -3.45 -7.59 6.88
CA THR A 200 -2.73 -6.76 7.84
C THR A 200 -1.80 -5.86 7.03
N LEU A 201 -2.02 -4.54 7.07
CA LEU A 201 -1.20 -3.51 6.40
C LEU A 201 -0.62 -2.58 7.46
N LEU A 202 0.71 -2.59 7.60
CA LEU A 202 1.42 -1.71 8.51
C LEU A 202 2.52 -0.91 7.82
N HIS A 203 2.79 0.27 8.37
CA HIS A 203 3.99 1.03 8.11
C HIS A 203 4.83 1.15 9.40
N ALA A 204 6.01 0.54 9.40
CA ALA A 204 6.93 0.50 10.53
C ALA A 204 8.14 1.41 10.29
N THR A 205 8.40 2.30 11.25
CA THR A 205 9.64 3.07 11.36
C THR A 205 10.51 2.42 12.43
N VAL A 206 11.73 2.01 12.09
CA VAL A 206 12.67 1.34 13.01
C VAL A 206 13.92 2.19 13.19
N ALA A 207 14.17 2.60 14.43
CA ALA A 207 15.29 3.48 14.77
C ALA A 207 16.65 2.78 14.54
N PRO A 208 17.73 3.52 14.25
CA PRO A 208 19.06 2.95 14.06
C PRO A 208 19.49 2.02 15.20
N GLY A 209 19.93 0.81 14.84
CA GLY A 209 20.36 -0.21 15.80
C GLY A 209 19.23 -0.91 16.58
N ALA A 210 17.97 -0.52 16.40
CA ALA A 210 16.83 -1.23 16.99
C ALA A 210 16.55 -2.54 16.23
N GLU A 211 16.08 -3.56 16.96
CA GLU A 211 15.61 -4.83 16.42
C GLU A 211 14.17 -5.04 16.88
N ILE A 212 13.30 -5.40 15.94
CA ILE A 212 11.89 -5.67 16.20
C ILE A 212 11.57 -7.11 15.82
N THR A 213 10.76 -7.76 16.65
CA THR A 213 10.16 -9.06 16.33
C THR A 213 8.68 -8.97 16.59
N LEU A 214 7.89 -9.05 15.53
CA LEU A 214 6.44 -8.87 15.57
C LEU A 214 5.75 -10.24 15.49
N PRO A 215 4.66 -10.46 16.25
CA PRO A 215 3.81 -11.62 16.05
C PRO A 215 3.20 -11.54 14.65
N TRP A 216 3.06 -12.69 14.01
CA TRP A 216 2.48 -12.77 12.67
C TRP A 216 1.56 -13.97 12.57
N ARG A 217 0.43 -13.78 11.90
CA ARG A 217 -0.55 -14.83 11.68
C ARG A 217 0.01 -15.94 10.79
N GLU A 218 -0.06 -17.19 11.27
CA GLU A 218 0.49 -18.35 10.54
C GLU A 218 -0.29 -18.64 9.25
N ASP A 219 -1.59 -18.31 9.22
CA ASP A 219 -2.47 -18.47 8.07
C ASP A 219 -2.31 -17.38 7.01
N PHE A 220 -1.48 -16.36 7.27
CA PHE A 220 -1.21 -15.27 6.34
C PHE A 220 0.09 -15.51 5.58
N ASN A 221 0.11 -15.10 4.31
CA ASN A 221 1.35 -14.73 3.64
C ASN A 221 2.00 -13.54 4.37
N ALA A 222 3.32 -13.38 4.25
CA ALA A 222 4.01 -12.24 4.86
C ALA A 222 5.05 -11.66 3.90
N LEU A 223 5.00 -10.35 3.72
CA LEU A 223 5.89 -9.57 2.88
C LEU A 223 6.36 -8.35 3.65
N ALA A 224 7.59 -7.91 3.36
CA ALA A 224 8.13 -6.66 3.87
C ALA A 224 8.83 -5.89 2.77
N TYR A 225 8.38 -4.68 2.49
CA TYR A 225 8.96 -3.80 1.48
C TYR A 225 9.67 -2.61 2.14
N VAL A 226 10.94 -2.40 1.79
CA VAL A 226 11.73 -1.29 2.34
C VAL A 226 11.48 -0.01 1.56
N LEU A 227 10.80 0.95 2.19
CA LEU A 227 10.49 2.27 1.64
C LEU A 227 11.68 3.23 1.69
N ALA A 228 12.52 3.11 2.72
CA ALA A 228 13.69 3.96 3.00
C ALA A 228 14.65 3.26 3.97
N GLY A 229 15.92 3.66 3.96
CA GLY A 229 16.95 3.12 4.86
C GLY A 229 17.44 1.71 4.50
N ARG A 230 18.15 1.10 5.44
CA ARG A 230 18.76 -0.23 5.32
C ARG A 230 18.84 -0.98 6.65
N GLY A 231 18.95 -2.30 6.55
CA GLY A 231 19.06 -3.16 7.71
C GLY A 231 19.15 -4.63 7.34
N THR A 232 18.65 -5.48 8.23
CA THR A 232 18.59 -6.92 8.05
C THR A 232 17.23 -7.49 8.39
N VAL A 233 16.90 -8.65 7.79
CA VAL A 233 15.61 -9.34 7.95
C VAL A 233 15.79 -10.82 8.26
N GLY A 234 14.92 -11.34 9.13
CA GLY A 234 14.85 -12.74 9.54
C GLY A 234 16.00 -13.20 10.43
N ALA A 235 15.92 -14.45 10.89
CA ALA A 235 16.90 -15.05 11.79
C ALA A 235 18.32 -15.08 11.22
N ASP A 236 18.46 -15.25 9.91
CA ASP A 236 19.75 -15.28 9.20
C ASP A 236 20.31 -13.86 8.94
N ARG A 237 19.62 -12.80 9.38
CA ARG A 237 20.00 -11.40 9.18
C ARG A 237 20.37 -11.06 7.74
N ARG A 238 19.51 -11.47 6.81
CA ARG A 238 19.72 -11.16 5.38
C ARG A 238 19.66 -9.65 5.17
N PRO A 239 20.60 -9.04 4.42
CA PRO A 239 20.60 -7.60 4.20
C PRO A 239 19.39 -7.17 3.34
N ILE A 240 18.80 -6.04 3.71
CA ILE A 240 17.71 -5.37 3.00
C ILE A 240 17.96 -3.86 2.97
N ARG A 241 17.51 -3.22 1.91
CA ARG A 241 17.60 -1.77 1.71
C ARG A 241 16.48 -1.29 0.81
N LEU A 242 16.36 0.03 0.69
CA LEU A 242 15.46 0.73 -0.21
C LEU A 242 15.12 -0.03 -1.50
N GLY A 243 13.83 -0.18 -1.76
CA GLY A 243 13.30 -0.79 -2.98
C GLY A 243 13.38 -2.32 -3.00
N GLN A 244 13.61 -2.96 -1.85
CA GLN A 244 13.63 -4.42 -1.76
C GLN A 244 12.42 -4.98 -1.03
N THR A 245 11.93 -6.12 -1.52
CA THR A 245 10.85 -6.89 -0.89
C THR A 245 11.41 -8.20 -0.35
N ALA A 246 11.26 -8.44 0.95
CA ALA A 246 11.48 -9.74 1.57
C ALA A 246 10.18 -10.55 1.58
N VAL A 247 10.27 -11.82 1.19
CA VAL A 247 9.16 -12.78 1.22
C VAL A 247 9.46 -13.84 2.26
N PHE A 248 8.51 -14.09 3.15
CA PHE A 248 8.67 -15.03 4.26
C PHE A 248 7.96 -16.36 4.01
N GLY A 249 8.49 -17.43 4.58
CA GLY A 249 7.85 -18.76 4.64
C GLY A 249 6.85 -18.86 5.77
N SER A 250 6.58 -20.07 6.25
CA SER A 250 5.65 -20.31 7.38
C SER A 250 6.30 -20.06 8.75
N GLY A 251 5.47 -19.74 9.75
CA GLY A 251 5.88 -19.42 11.13
C GLY A 251 5.00 -18.30 11.71
N SER A 252 5.21 -17.94 12.96
CA SER A 252 4.38 -17.02 13.74
C SER A 252 5.05 -15.71 14.13
N SER A 253 6.24 -15.40 13.59
CA SER A 253 6.89 -14.09 13.78
C SER A 253 7.77 -13.64 12.62
N ILE A 254 7.93 -12.33 12.49
CA ILE A 254 8.86 -11.69 11.54
C ILE A 254 9.80 -10.75 12.29
N THR A 255 11.08 -10.74 11.91
CA THR A 255 12.13 -9.97 12.58
C THR A 255 12.85 -9.05 11.62
N PHE A 256 13.12 -7.82 12.05
CA PHE A 256 13.91 -6.83 11.33
C PHE A 256 14.86 -6.14 12.29
N ARG A 257 16.01 -5.71 11.78
CA ARG A 257 16.95 -4.86 12.51
C ARG A 257 17.44 -3.74 11.61
N ALA A 258 17.32 -2.51 12.05
CA ALA A 258 17.94 -1.38 11.36
C ALA A 258 19.45 -1.40 11.58
N ASP A 259 20.23 -1.03 10.57
CA ASP A 259 21.65 -0.79 10.74
C ASP A 259 21.89 0.32 11.77
N GLU A 260 23.02 0.25 12.49
CA GLU A 260 23.40 1.27 13.49
C GLU A 260 23.61 2.67 12.87
N GLN A 261 23.96 2.71 11.60
CA GLN A 261 24.14 3.93 10.83
C GLN A 261 23.29 3.87 9.58
N GLN A 262 22.45 4.90 9.40
CA GLN A 262 21.65 5.11 8.19
C GLN A 262 22.23 6.26 7.35
N ASP A 263 21.68 6.47 6.16
CA ASP A 263 22.01 7.63 5.33
C ASP A 263 21.31 8.89 5.85
N SER A 264 21.91 10.07 5.67
CA SER A 264 21.39 11.32 6.25
C SER A 264 19.98 11.70 5.81
N HIS A 265 19.57 11.28 4.61
CA HIS A 265 18.25 11.57 4.04
C HIS A 265 17.19 10.54 4.45
N THR A 266 17.62 9.39 5.00
CA THR A 266 16.75 8.31 5.44
C THR A 266 17.21 7.86 6.83
N PRO A 267 16.96 8.65 7.88
CA PRO A 267 17.57 8.44 9.21
C PRO A 267 17.10 7.18 9.92
N ASP A 268 15.99 6.58 9.47
CA ASP A 268 15.37 5.37 10.01
C ASP A 268 15.19 4.33 8.90
N LEU A 269 14.98 3.07 9.31
CA LEU A 269 14.52 2.02 8.39
C LEU A 269 12.99 2.05 8.33
N GLU A 270 12.45 2.37 7.16
CA GLU A 270 11.00 2.44 6.91
C GLU A 270 10.54 1.23 6.10
N ILE A 271 9.56 0.48 6.63
CA ILE A 271 9.11 -0.78 6.06
C ILE A 271 7.58 -0.81 5.98
N VAL A 272 7.04 -1.16 4.82
CA VAL A 272 5.64 -1.60 4.69
C VAL A 272 5.60 -3.10 4.94
N LEU A 273 4.79 -3.52 5.90
CA LEU A 273 4.54 -4.92 6.22
C LEU A 273 3.16 -5.30 5.72
N LEU A 274 3.08 -6.39 4.96
CA LEU A 274 1.85 -6.88 4.37
C LEU A 274 1.62 -8.33 4.73
N GLY A 275 0.51 -8.58 5.41
CA GLY A 275 0.02 -9.90 5.75
C GLY A 275 -1.32 -10.13 5.09
N GLY A 276 -1.56 -11.30 4.53
CA GLY A 276 -2.88 -11.58 3.98
C GLY A 276 -3.18 -13.04 3.91
N GLN A 277 -4.43 -13.39 4.24
CA GLN A 277 -4.94 -14.73 4.07
C GLN A 277 -5.02 -15.03 2.55
N PRO A 278 -4.31 -16.06 2.05
CA PRO A 278 -4.40 -16.40 0.64
C PRO A 278 -5.83 -16.81 0.29
N ILE A 279 -6.40 -16.19 -0.75
CA ILE A 279 -7.74 -16.48 -1.27
C ILE A 279 -7.77 -17.87 -1.92
N ARG A 280 -6.67 -18.29 -2.57
CA ARG A 280 -6.53 -19.60 -3.25
C ARG A 280 -7.56 -19.86 -4.34
N GLU A 281 -8.01 -18.81 -5.00
CA GLU A 281 -8.84 -18.88 -6.19
C GLU A 281 -8.02 -18.56 -7.45
N PRO A 282 -8.46 -19.04 -8.64
CA PRO A 282 -7.88 -18.56 -9.90
C PRO A 282 -7.98 -17.05 -10.02
N MET A 283 -6.92 -16.42 -10.55
CA MET A 283 -6.89 -14.99 -10.85
C MET A 283 -6.55 -14.79 -12.32
N ALA A 284 -7.45 -14.13 -13.04
CA ALA A 284 -7.25 -13.66 -14.40
C ALA A 284 -7.09 -12.14 -14.36
N HIS A 285 -5.94 -11.64 -14.84
CA HIS A 285 -5.59 -10.21 -14.80
C HIS A 285 -5.34 -9.70 -16.21
N TYR A 286 -6.03 -8.61 -16.59
CA TYR A 286 -5.81 -7.88 -17.83
C TYR A 286 -5.97 -6.38 -17.60
N GLY A 287 -4.85 -5.66 -17.54
CA GLY A 287 -4.82 -4.22 -17.30
C GLY A 287 -5.57 -3.83 -16.01
N PRO A 288 -6.62 -3.00 -16.09
CA PRO A 288 -7.40 -2.54 -14.93
C PRO A 288 -8.45 -3.55 -14.42
N PHE A 289 -8.48 -4.77 -14.95
CA PHE A 289 -9.49 -5.77 -14.60
C PHE A 289 -8.86 -7.00 -13.99
N VAL A 290 -9.34 -7.40 -12.81
CA VAL A 290 -8.89 -8.60 -12.10
C VAL A 290 -10.09 -9.45 -11.73
N MET A 291 -10.31 -10.51 -12.52
CA MET A 291 -11.42 -11.46 -12.36
C MET A 291 -10.89 -12.86 -12.04
N ASN A 292 -11.75 -13.89 -12.01
CA ASN A 292 -11.30 -15.27 -11.80
C ASN A 292 -11.09 -16.02 -13.12
N THR A 293 -11.81 -15.66 -14.17
CA THR A 293 -11.77 -16.34 -15.48
C THR A 293 -11.54 -15.39 -16.66
N ARG A 294 -11.15 -15.95 -17.82
CA ARG A 294 -11.00 -15.20 -19.06
C ARG A 294 -12.33 -14.65 -19.58
N ASP A 295 -13.41 -15.39 -19.43
CA ASP A 295 -14.75 -14.98 -19.88
C ASP A 295 -15.23 -13.77 -19.07
N GLU A 296 -14.97 -13.75 -17.76
CA GLU A 296 -15.26 -12.58 -16.91
C GLU A 296 -14.42 -11.35 -17.29
N LEU A 297 -13.14 -11.52 -17.68
CA LEU A 297 -12.33 -10.42 -18.20
C LEU A 297 -12.88 -9.87 -19.52
N GLN A 298 -13.32 -10.76 -20.42
CA GLN A 298 -13.95 -10.34 -21.67
C GLN A 298 -15.23 -9.54 -21.38
N GLN A 299 -16.06 -10.00 -20.45
CA GLN A 299 -17.24 -9.27 -20.01
C GLN A 299 -16.90 -7.90 -19.41
N ALA A 300 -15.82 -7.80 -18.61
CA ALA A 300 -15.35 -6.53 -18.05
C ALA A 300 -14.95 -5.52 -19.13
N VAL A 301 -14.21 -5.97 -20.15
CA VAL A 301 -13.81 -5.14 -21.29
C VAL A 301 -15.04 -4.68 -22.08
N GLU A 302 -15.98 -5.59 -22.36
CA GLU A 302 -17.21 -5.25 -23.06
C GLU A 302 -18.09 -4.26 -22.28
N ASP A 303 -18.18 -4.43 -20.96
CA ASP A 303 -18.94 -3.52 -20.11
C ASP A 303 -18.32 -2.12 -20.10
N PHE A 304 -16.99 -2.03 -20.02
CA PHE A 304 -16.28 -0.76 -20.13
C PHE A 304 -16.52 -0.08 -21.49
N GLN A 305 -16.37 -0.81 -22.60
CA GLN A 305 -16.61 -0.28 -23.95
C GLN A 305 -18.05 0.19 -24.17
N LYS A 306 -19.02 -0.44 -23.49
CA LYS A 306 -20.44 -0.07 -23.52
C LYS A 306 -20.81 1.02 -22.49
N GLY A 307 -19.84 1.58 -21.77
CA GLY A 307 -20.07 2.64 -20.77
C GLY A 307 -20.80 2.16 -19.50
N ARG A 308 -20.70 0.87 -19.16
CA ARG A 308 -21.42 0.26 -18.02
C ARG A 308 -20.65 0.30 -16.70
N LEU A 309 -19.44 0.84 -16.68
CA LEU A 309 -18.62 1.02 -15.46
C LEU A 309 -18.81 2.41 -14.82
N GLY A 310 -19.92 3.07 -15.12
CA GLY A 310 -20.16 4.45 -14.72
C GLY A 310 -19.88 5.45 -15.82
N THR A 311 -20.26 6.70 -15.56
CA THR A 311 -20.08 7.82 -16.47
C THR A 311 -19.21 8.86 -15.79
N ILE A 312 -18.25 9.42 -16.52
CA ILE A 312 -17.45 10.55 -16.04
C ILE A 312 -18.42 11.70 -15.71
N PRO A 313 -18.43 12.22 -14.47
CA PRO A 313 -19.27 13.35 -14.11
C PRO A 313 -18.98 14.56 -15.00
N ALA A 314 -20.03 15.28 -15.39
CA ALA A 314 -19.86 16.55 -16.10
C ALA A 314 -19.18 17.56 -15.16
N VAL A 315 -17.98 18.02 -15.51
CA VAL A 315 -17.28 19.04 -14.73
C VAL A 315 -17.94 20.39 -15.03
N HIS A 316 -18.78 20.89 -14.13
CA HIS A 316 -19.20 22.29 -14.17
C HIS A 316 -18.05 23.16 -13.64
N GLY A 317 -17.13 23.57 -14.51
CA GLY A 317 -16.14 24.60 -14.18
C GLY A 317 -14.69 24.34 -14.60
N MET A 318 -14.34 23.19 -15.18
CA MET A 318 -13.06 23.00 -15.86
C MET A 318 -13.29 22.88 -17.36
N THR A 319 -12.68 23.78 -18.12
CA THR A 319 -12.64 23.71 -19.58
C THR A 319 -11.84 22.47 -20.02
N PRO A 320 -12.15 21.86 -21.19
CA PRO A 320 -11.38 20.74 -21.75
C PRO A 320 -9.91 21.07 -22.02
N GLU A 321 -9.56 22.36 -21.98
CA GLU A 321 -8.22 22.90 -22.00
C GLU A 321 -7.90 23.31 -20.55
N GLY A 322 -7.25 22.41 -19.81
CA GLY A 322 -6.63 22.72 -18.52
C GLY A 322 -5.16 23.04 -18.75
N VAL A 323 -4.79 24.31 -18.51
CA VAL A 323 -3.45 24.93 -18.61
C VAL A 323 -2.80 24.87 -20.00
#